data_AF-J9CQR6-F1
#
_entry.id   AF-J9CQR6-F1
#
_cell.length_a   1.000
_cell.length_b   1.000
_cell.length_c   1.000
_cell.angle_alpha   90.00
_cell.angle_beta   90.00
_cell.angle_gamma   90.00
#
_symmetry.space_group_name_H-M   'P 1'
#
loop_
_entity.id
_entity.type
_entity.pdbx_description
1 polymer ?
#
loop_
_entity_poly.entity_id
_entity_poly.type
_entity_poly.pdbx_seq_one_letter_code
_entity_poly.pdbx_strand_id
1 'polypeptide(L)'
;MILKLKKGTGVQAFLNKDIFYVDVKSVKLDRVLTNLFIKMYADGAPVYMSFRKEYTIDILKENLAILENQGVIRGVTDNPDGVEDWLRSSLLELVNRGNVVKEHVSTLKPLHLLSFRVQNSKYCRDYRASDQLYLMLRSNPEVMHGLVRYLSKGWDKQTGELVKSEDLDVDTTGILYITKPLKERKTLNKVAESIPQPFLREQAALFNDDIRRLLLYKDKLPRAVFIDYLRILCGFHLALYAMKVIYLLPKMVDAGSRQVVDDWSMLLDVTDDLDSIVSTYACKDVERLQNSIGKYIRATYMADIIQDRKDCSIDEALRILKEDNNKSDGFYESVLNGIRKDLPNSDEKEFDKEDFREMLELFPEEDYFDMLVHVLEKSNLGNYQYRYLHEFLDAVTMKNSPSKLLADSRSRRHPRRGALGSKLLETLVQLLVLKEKTDGSYKTRSLSIDELIQEIRNRYGLIINGVNEERFANADVEMNEAFRTNVQAFKDKLRQIGFYTDMSDACILQKIRPRYKL
;
A
#
# COMPACT_ATOMS: atom_id res chain seq x y z
N MET A 1 4.43 -5.18 -33.17
CA MET A 1 3.16 -4.69 -32.55
C MET A 1 2.99 -5.28 -31.15
N ILE A 2 1.91 -5.01 -30.39
CA ILE A 2 1.70 -5.66 -29.08
C ILE A 2 0.77 -6.86 -29.22
N LEU A 3 1.19 -8.01 -28.69
CA LEU A 3 0.35 -9.21 -28.62
C LEU A 3 -0.83 -8.97 -27.66
N LYS A 4 -2.06 -9.07 -28.17
CA LYS A 4 -3.29 -8.95 -27.38
C LYS A 4 -3.85 -10.32 -27.03
N LEU A 5 -3.56 -10.81 -25.83
CA LEU A 5 -4.18 -11.99 -25.28
C LEU A 5 -5.62 -11.65 -24.83
N LYS A 6 -6.60 -12.38 -25.37
CA LYS A 6 -8.02 -12.22 -25.05
C LYS A 6 -8.38 -13.08 -23.83
N LYS A 7 -9.45 -12.71 -23.11
CA LYS A 7 -10.00 -13.59 -22.06
C LYS A 7 -10.47 -14.90 -22.70
N GLY A 8 -10.07 -16.03 -22.11
CA GLY A 8 -10.44 -17.36 -22.59
C GLY A 8 -9.37 -18.10 -23.40
N THR A 9 -8.20 -17.49 -23.67
CA THR A 9 -7.06 -18.14 -24.34
C THR A 9 -6.28 -19.11 -23.42
N GLY A 10 -6.89 -19.60 -22.34
CA GLY A 10 -6.23 -20.44 -21.32
C GLY A 10 -5.25 -19.71 -20.39
N VAL A 11 -5.09 -18.39 -20.53
CA VAL A 11 -4.19 -17.56 -19.72
C VAL A 11 -4.98 -16.75 -18.70
N GLN A 12 -4.66 -16.92 -17.41
CA GLN A 12 -5.30 -16.16 -16.34
C GLN A 12 -4.83 -14.69 -16.28
N ALA A 13 -5.61 -13.84 -15.62
CA ALA A 13 -5.18 -12.48 -15.33
C ALA A 13 -4.02 -12.49 -14.33
N PHE A 14 -3.03 -11.61 -14.52
CA PHE A 14 -1.89 -11.45 -13.61
C PHE A 14 -2.36 -11.02 -12.21
N LEU A 15 -2.58 -11.99 -11.33
CA LEU A 15 -3.06 -11.81 -9.96
C LEU A 15 -2.74 -13.05 -9.12
N ASN A 16 -1.48 -13.20 -8.72
CA ASN A 16 -1.08 -14.23 -7.78
C ASN A 16 -1.38 -13.80 -6.34
N LYS A 17 -2.48 -14.32 -5.78
CA LYS A 17 -2.89 -14.05 -4.39
C LYS A 17 -1.86 -14.53 -3.36
N ASP A 18 -1.12 -15.59 -3.64
CA ASP A 18 -0.12 -16.14 -2.71
C ASP A 18 1.13 -15.27 -2.61
N ILE A 19 1.39 -14.42 -3.61
CA ILE A 19 2.53 -13.49 -3.66
C ILE A 19 2.09 -12.07 -3.23
N PHE A 20 1.12 -11.49 -3.95
CA PHE A 20 0.70 -10.10 -3.76
C PHE A 20 -0.76 -9.89 -4.20
N TYR A 21 -1.63 -9.50 -3.26
CA TYR A 21 -3.07 -9.44 -3.51
C TYR A 21 -3.54 -8.31 -4.43
N VAL A 22 -2.70 -7.30 -4.66
CA VAL A 22 -3.08 -6.03 -5.29
C VAL A 22 -3.16 -6.16 -6.81
N ASP A 23 -4.26 -5.69 -7.41
CA ASP A 23 -4.33 -5.38 -8.84
C ASP A 23 -3.77 -3.97 -9.02
N VAL A 24 -2.60 -3.86 -9.65
CA VAL A 24 -1.62 -2.78 -9.47
C VAL A 24 -2.02 -1.41 -10.06
N LYS A 25 -3.30 -1.01 -10.07
CA LYS A 25 -3.74 0.32 -10.48
C LYS A 25 -3.53 1.38 -9.40
N SER A 26 -3.55 2.65 -9.81
CA SER A 26 -3.53 3.78 -8.87
C SER A 26 -4.71 3.74 -7.89
N VAL A 27 -4.42 3.99 -6.61
CA VAL A 27 -5.40 3.96 -5.50
C VAL A 27 -5.44 5.28 -4.72
N LYS A 28 -6.48 5.47 -3.91
CA LYS A 28 -6.53 6.52 -2.89
C LYS A 28 -6.58 5.88 -1.51
N LEU A 29 -5.64 6.23 -0.64
CA LEU A 29 -5.47 5.56 0.65
C LEU A 29 -6.69 5.69 1.57
N ASP A 30 -7.44 6.80 1.51
CA ASP A 30 -8.70 6.96 2.25
C ASP A 30 -9.74 5.90 1.83
N ARG A 31 -9.81 5.56 0.54
CA ARG A 31 -10.71 4.52 0.00
C ARG A 31 -10.23 3.11 0.35
N VAL A 32 -8.91 2.92 0.35
CA VAL A 32 -8.26 1.69 0.79
C VAL A 32 -8.57 1.43 2.26
N LEU A 33 -8.50 2.45 3.13
CA LEU A 33 -8.89 2.35 4.54
C LEU A 33 -10.37 2.02 4.70
N THR A 34 -11.27 2.70 3.98
CA THR A 34 -12.70 2.38 4.04
C THR A 34 -12.96 0.92 3.65
N ASN A 35 -12.34 0.40 2.59
CA ASN A 35 -12.50 -1.00 2.20
C ASN A 35 -11.83 -1.97 3.19
N LEU A 36 -10.73 -1.57 3.83
CA LEU A 36 -10.12 -2.33 4.92
C LEU A 36 -11.07 -2.44 6.12
N PHE A 37 -11.82 -1.37 6.43
CA PHE A 37 -12.79 -1.37 7.51
C PHE A 37 -13.92 -2.36 7.26
N ILE A 38 -14.39 -2.51 6.01
CA ILE A 38 -15.36 -3.55 5.63
C ILE A 38 -14.82 -4.94 5.97
N LYS A 39 -13.56 -5.22 5.58
CA LYS A 39 -12.93 -6.52 5.82
C LYS A 39 -12.77 -6.81 7.30
N MET A 40 -12.31 -5.83 8.08
CA MET A 40 -12.21 -5.96 9.54
C MET A 40 -13.59 -6.10 10.22
N TYR A 41 -14.61 -5.40 9.71
CA TYR A 41 -15.97 -5.46 10.24
C TYR A 41 -16.65 -6.83 10.03
N ALA A 42 -16.31 -7.50 8.93
CA ALA A 42 -16.93 -8.75 8.52
C ALA A 42 -15.99 -9.96 8.63
N ASP A 43 -14.81 -9.82 9.24
CA ASP A 43 -13.77 -10.87 9.30
C ASP A 43 -13.48 -11.48 7.91
N GLY A 44 -13.41 -10.60 6.90
CA GLY A 44 -13.16 -10.96 5.50
C GLY A 44 -14.40 -11.45 4.74
N ALA A 45 -15.55 -11.64 5.39
CA ALA A 45 -16.77 -12.05 4.70
C ALA A 45 -17.31 -10.94 3.77
N PRO A 46 -17.91 -11.29 2.61
CA PRO A 46 -18.55 -10.32 1.73
C PRO A 46 -19.67 -9.54 2.44
N VAL A 47 -19.69 -8.22 2.22
CA VAL A 47 -20.71 -7.30 2.74
C VAL A 47 -21.44 -6.65 1.57
N TYR A 48 -22.76 -6.68 1.61
CA TYR A 48 -23.62 -6.03 0.61
C TYR A 48 -24.44 -4.93 1.26
N MET A 49 -24.33 -3.72 0.70
CA MET A 49 -25.13 -2.58 1.16
C MET A 49 -26.59 -2.72 0.70
N SER A 50 -27.53 -2.38 1.58
CA SER A 50 -28.97 -2.40 1.24
C SER A 50 -29.35 -1.27 0.29
N PHE A 51 -28.69 -0.11 0.42
CA PHE A 51 -28.87 1.01 -0.50
C PHE A 51 -28.20 0.67 -1.85
N ARG A 52 -28.96 0.78 -2.93
CA ARG A 52 -28.53 0.41 -4.29
C ARG A 52 -28.35 1.60 -5.23
N LYS A 53 -28.81 2.79 -4.85
CA LYS A 53 -28.64 4.02 -5.62
C LYS A 53 -27.27 4.64 -5.30
N GLU A 54 -26.91 5.69 -6.04
CA GLU A 54 -25.74 6.50 -5.75
C GLU A 54 -26.04 7.47 -4.61
N TYR A 55 -25.16 7.56 -3.61
CA TYR A 55 -25.18 8.63 -2.62
C TYR A 55 -24.69 9.92 -3.29
N THR A 56 -25.52 10.95 -3.29
CA THR A 56 -25.16 12.32 -3.69
C THR A 56 -25.12 13.22 -2.47
N ILE A 57 -24.57 14.43 -2.62
CA ILE A 57 -24.60 15.44 -1.55
C ILE A 57 -26.06 15.75 -1.16
N ASP A 58 -26.97 15.89 -2.13
CA ASP A 58 -28.38 16.15 -1.89
C ASP A 58 -29.06 15.04 -1.08
N ILE A 59 -28.83 13.77 -1.44
CA ILE A 59 -29.37 12.62 -0.67
C ILE A 59 -28.86 12.65 0.77
N LEU A 60 -27.60 13.05 0.98
CA LEU A 60 -27.04 13.15 2.34
C LEU A 60 -27.61 14.33 3.12
N LYS A 61 -27.87 15.47 2.47
CA LYS A 61 -28.57 16.62 3.08
C LYS A 61 -30.01 16.25 3.47
N GLU A 62 -30.73 15.54 2.61
CA GLU A 62 -32.06 15.01 2.90
C GLU A 62 -32.03 14.04 4.10
N ASN A 63 -31.06 13.12 4.14
CA ASN A 63 -30.90 12.21 5.27
C ASN A 63 -30.63 12.96 6.59
N LEU A 64 -29.84 14.05 6.56
CA LEU A 64 -29.61 14.89 7.73
C LEU A 64 -30.89 15.64 8.14
N ALA A 65 -31.69 16.15 7.20
CA ALA A 65 -32.97 16.79 7.53
C ALA A 65 -33.95 15.80 8.19
N ILE A 66 -33.94 14.52 7.78
CA ILE A 66 -34.71 13.46 8.45
C ILE A 66 -34.23 13.28 9.89
N LEU A 67 -32.92 13.30 10.15
CA LEU A 67 -32.36 13.21 11.50
C LEU A 67 -32.70 14.43 12.36
N GLU A 68 -32.79 15.62 11.76
CA GLU A 68 -33.26 16.82 12.44
C GLU A 68 -34.74 16.69 12.87
N ASN A 69 -35.61 16.20 11.99
CA ASN A 69 -37.01 15.93 12.31
C ASN A 69 -37.18 14.89 13.42
N GLN A 70 -36.20 14.00 13.62
CA GLN A 70 -36.17 13.04 14.73
C GLN A 70 -35.62 13.65 16.04
N GLY A 71 -35.22 14.93 16.02
CA GLY A 71 -34.68 15.64 17.18
C GLY A 71 -33.25 15.26 17.54
N VAL A 72 -32.52 14.60 16.62
CA VAL A 72 -31.17 14.08 16.86
C VAL A 72 -30.10 15.12 16.56
N ILE A 73 -30.32 15.96 15.56
CA ILE A 73 -29.47 17.09 15.17
C ILE A 73 -30.34 18.35 14.99
N ARG A 74 -29.72 19.53 14.92
CA ARG A 74 -30.42 20.83 14.78
C ARG A 74 -29.65 21.77 13.87
N GLY A 75 -30.38 22.67 13.21
CA GLY A 75 -29.87 23.71 12.33
C GLY A 75 -29.60 23.25 10.89
N VAL A 76 -30.07 22.08 10.47
CA VAL A 76 -29.80 21.54 9.12
C VAL A 76 -30.66 22.25 8.07
N THR A 77 -31.97 22.36 8.30
CA THR A 77 -32.85 23.13 7.41
C THR A 77 -32.56 24.61 7.42
N ASP A 78 -32.07 25.14 8.56
CA ASP A 78 -31.77 26.56 8.72
C ASP A 78 -30.45 26.96 8.07
N ASN A 79 -29.50 26.03 7.90
CA ASN A 79 -28.16 26.28 7.37
C ASN A 79 -27.74 25.24 6.32
N PRO A 80 -28.45 25.11 5.19
CA PRO A 80 -28.20 24.08 4.20
C PRO A 80 -26.80 24.19 3.55
N ASP A 81 -26.28 25.40 3.40
CA ASP A 81 -24.95 25.65 2.84
C ASP A 81 -23.84 25.23 3.82
N GLY A 82 -24.01 25.54 5.11
CA GLY A 82 -23.07 25.12 6.16
C GLY A 82 -23.01 23.59 6.32
N VAL A 83 -24.15 22.91 6.15
CA VAL A 83 -24.20 21.43 6.14
C VAL A 83 -23.45 20.87 4.95
N GLU A 84 -23.63 21.46 3.77
CA GLU A 84 -22.89 21.05 2.58
C GLU A 84 -21.38 21.26 2.75
N ASP A 85 -20.96 22.41 3.28
CA ASP A 85 -19.56 22.69 3.57
C ASP A 85 -18.98 21.70 4.58
N TRP A 86 -19.72 21.36 5.63
CA TRP A 86 -19.29 20.35 6.61
C TRP A 86 -19.16 18.97 5.97
N LEU A 87 -20.16 18.53 5.19
CA LEU A 87 -20.10 17.27 4.45
C LEU A 87 -18.87 17.21 3.54
N ARG A 88 -18.64 18.25 2.73
CA ARG A 88 -17.56 18.30 1.74
C ARG A 88 -16.17 18.45 2.36
N SER A 89 -16.04 19.19 3.45
CA SER A 89 -14.76 19.48 4.10
C SER A 89 -14.34 18.37 5.05
N SER A 90 -15.28 17.83 5.83
CA SER A 90 -14.99 17.10 7.06
C SER A 90 -15.43 15.65 6.98
N LEU A 91 -16.59 15.36 6.37
CA LEU A 91 -17.16 14.01 6.42
C LEU A 91 -16.98 13.16 5.16
N LEU A 92 -16.87 13.75 3.97
CA LEU A 92 -16.87 13.02 2.71
C LEU A 92 -15.49 12.94 2.03
N GLU A 93 -15.28 11.84 1.33
CA GLU A 93 -14.25 11.69 0.31
C GLU A 93 -14.92 11.79 -1.07
N LEU A 94 -14.41 12.72 -1.90
CA LEU A 94 -14.98 13.05 -3.20
C LEU A 94 -14.03 12.66 -4.34
N VAL A 95 -14.57 12.15 -5.44
CA VAL A 95 -13.82 11.95 -6.69
C VAL A 95 -13.96 13.19 -7.55
N ASN A 96 -12.88 13.61 -8.22
CA ASN A 96 -12.86 14.82 -9.08
C ASN A 96 -13.35 16.07 -8.35
N ARG A 97 -12.94 16.25 -7.09
CA ARG A 97 -13.35 17.38 -6.25
C ARG A 97 -13.18 18.71 -6.98
N GLY A 98 -14.22 19.54 -6.98
CA GLY A 98 -14.26 20.84 -7.66
C GLY A 98 -14.60 20.78 -9.16
N ASN A 99 -14.77 19.59 -9.74
CA ASN A 99 -15.30 19.44 -11.10
C ASN A 99 -16.81 19.22 -11.06
N VAL A 100 -17.58 20.29 -11.25
CA VAL A 100 -19.05 20.31 -11.12
C VAL A 100 -19.75 19.16 -11.89
N VAL A 101 -19.21 18.73 -13.03
CA VAL A 101 -19.82 17.68 -13.87
C VAL A 101 -19.39 16.27 -13.49
N LYS A 102 -18.17 16.10 -12.99
CA LYS A 102 -17.55 14.79 -12.75
C LYS A 102 -17.37 14.47 -11.26
N GLU A 103 -17.77 15.37 -10.38
CA GLU A 103 -17.63 15.19 -8.95
C GLU A 103 -18.67 14.19 -8.44
N HIS A 104 -18.19 13.19 -7.71
CA HIS A 104 -19.04 12.17 -7.12
C HIS A 104 -18.60 11.89 -5.69
N VAL A 105 -19.56 11.57 -4.82
CA VAL A 105 -19.27 11.03 -3.49
C VAL A 105 -18.63 9.64 -3.67
N SER A 106 -17.48 9.40 -3.04
CA SER A 106 -16.88 8.07 -2.98
C SER A 106 -17.39 7.33 -1.75
N THR A 107 -17.20 7.94 -0.58
CA THR A 107 -17.56 7.38 0.74
C THR A 107 -17.45 8.45 1.83
N LEU A 108 -17.80 8.13 3.07
CA LEU A 108 -17.41 8.92 4.24
C LEU A 108 -15.92 8.75 4.52
N LYS A 109 -15.29 9.79 5.07
CA LYS A 109 -13.92 9.72 5.57
C LYS A 109 -13.78 8.58 6.59
N PRO A 110 -12.63 7.89 6.62
CA PRO A 110 -12.43 6.70 7.44
C PRO A 110 -12.17 7.03 8.93
N LEU A 111 -13.05 7.83 9.57
CA LEU A 111 -12.93 8.18 10.99
C LEU A 111 -13.51 7.12 11.94
N HIS A 112 -14.46 6.30 11.46
CA HIS A 112 -15.10 5.25 12.23
C HIS A 112 -15.19 3.95 11.41
N LEU A 113 -15.24 2.80 12.08
CA LEU A 113 -15.34 1.48 11.41
C LEU A 113 -16.55 1.38 10.47
N LEU A 114 -17.63 2.12 10.76
CA LEU A 114 -18.88 2.13 9.99
C LEU A 114 -18.91 3.14 8.85
N SER A 115 -17.84 3.91 8.61
CA SER A 115 -17.79 4.90 7.51
C SER A 115 -18.15 4.30 6.14
N PHE A 116 -17.88 3.01 5.92
CA PHE A 116 -18.22 2.32 4.68
C PHE A 116 -19.72 2.23 4.39
N ARG A 117 -20.60 2.43 5.38
CA ARG A 117 -22.05 2.33 5.18
C ARG A 117 -22.59 3.37 4.19
N VAL A 118 -21.90 4.50 4.05
CA VAL A 118 -22.11 5.42 2.92
C VAL A 118 -20.94 5.23 1.97
N GLN A 119 -21.20 4.53 0.87
CA GLN A 119 -20.19 4.26 -0.14
C GLN A 119 -20.84 4.06 -1.50
N ASN A 120 -20.26 4.68 -2.51
CA ASN A 120 -20.52 4.38 -3.91
C ASN A 120 -19.40 3.48 -4.44
N SER A 121 -19.60 2.16 -4.44
CA SER A 121 -18.53 1.19 -4.75
C SER A 121 -17.86 1.40 -6.12
N LYS A 122 -18.58 1.97 -7.09
CA LYS A 122 -18.02 2.37 -8.40
C LYS A 122 -16.85 3.36 -8.25
N TYR A 123 -16.96 4.29 -7.31
CA TYR A 123 -16.01 5.38 -7.06
C TYR A 123 -15.07 5.10 -5.87
N CYS A 124 -15.25 3.98 -5.19
CA CYS A 124 -14.47 3.56 -4.02
C CYS A 124 -13.61 2.31 -4.28
N ARG A 125 -13.18 2.11 -5.54
CA ARG A 125 -12.27 1.01 -5.90
C ARG A 125 -10.88 1.25 -5.32
N ASP A 126 -10.34 0.21 -4.70
CA ASP A 126 -8.98 0.18 -4.14
C ASP A 126 -8.13 -0.96 -4.73
N TYR A 127 -8.65 -1.65 -5.74
CA TYR A 127 -7.96 -2.68 -6.51
C TYR A 127 -7.24 -3.71 -5.62
N ARG A 128 -7.93 -4.16 -4.57
CA ARG A 128 -7.46 -5.19 -3.61
C ARG A 128 -6.27 -4.77 -2.74
N ALA A 129 -5.93 -3.48 -2.68
CA ALA A 129 -4.97 -2.96 -1.71
C ALA A 129 -5.42 -3.21 -0.26
N SER A 130 -6.72 -3.09 0.04
CA SER A 130 -7.26 -3.44 1.35
C SER A 130 -7.21 -4.94 1.64
N ASP A 131 -7.26 -5.80 0.63
CA ASP A 131 -7.10 -7.25 0.81
C ASP A 131 -5.68 -7.56 1.27
N GLN A 132 -4.66 -6.95 0.67
CA GLN A 132 -3.27 -7.11 1.09
C GLN A 132 -3.06 -6.60 2.53
N LEU A 133 -3.60 -5.43 2.88
CA LEU A 133 -3.53 -4.90 4.24
C LEU A 133 -4.23 -5.80 5.26
N TYR A 134 -5.42 -6.31 4.90
CA TYR A 134 -6.18 -7.22 5.73
C TYR A 134 -5.43 -8.54 5.94
N LEU A 135 -4.84 -9.10 4.88
CA LEU A 135 -3.99 -10.28 4.93
C LEU A 135 -2.83 -10.09 5.92
N MET A 136 -2.14 -8.95 5.85
CA MET A 136 -1.06 -8.64 6.79
C MET A 136 -1.58 -8.48 8.22
N LEU A 137 -2.65 -7.71 8.46
CA LEU A 137 -3.23 -7.55 9.81
C LEU A 137 -3.69 -8.87 10.44
N ARG A 138 -4.30 -9.74 9.62
CA ARG A 138 -4.84 -11.02 10.09
C ARG A 138 -3.77 -11.97 10.62
N SER A 139 -2.51 -11.80 10.19
CA SER A 139 -1.38 -12.56 10.75
C SER A 139 -1.13 -12.27 12.24
N ASN A 140 -1.68 -11.17 12.78
CA ASN A 140 -1.71 -10.88 14.21
C ASN A 140 -3.13 -10.44 14.66
N PRO A 141 -4.01 -11.40 15.01
CA PRO A 141 -5.41 -11.11 15.36
C PRO A 141 -5.58 -10.14 16.54
N GLU A 142 -4.65 -10.12 17.51
CA GLU A 142 -4.74 -9.23 18.66
C GLU A 142 -4.64 -7.75 18.25
N VAL A 143 -3.70 -7.43 17.36
CA VAL A 143 -3.51 -6.08 16.83
C VAL A 143 -4.73 -5.67 16.01
N MET A 144 -5.23 -6.55 15.14
CA MET A 144 -6.43 -6.31 14.35
C MET A 144 -7.65 -6.05 15.24
N HIS A 145 -7.89 -6.88 16.25
CA HIS A 145 -8.99 -6.69 17.20
C HIS A 145 -8.85 -5.41 18.04
N GLY A 146 -7.61 -5.04 18.40
CA GLY A 146 -7.31 -3.77 19.06
C GLY A 146 -7.71 -2.58 18.20
N LEU A 147 -7.38 -2.63 16.90
CA LEU A 147 -7.76 -1.61 15.93
C LEU A 147 -9.27 -1.55 15.72
N VAL A 148 -9.93 -2.70 15.55
CA VAL A 148 -11.39 -2.80 15.45
C VAL A 148 -12.07 -2.18 16.67
N ARG A 149 -11.59 -2.48 17.88
CA ARG A 149 -12.13 -1.94 19.13
C ARG A 149 -12.01 -0.43 19.19
N TYR A 150 -10.84 0.13 18.84
CA TYR A 150 -10.65 1.57 18.77
C TYR A 150 -11.55 2.24 17.73
N LEU A 151 -11.63 1.68 16.53
CA LEU A 151 -12.44 2.21 15.43
C LEU A 151 -13.95 2.06 15.64
N SER A 152 -14.39 1.21 16.59
CA SER A 152 -15.81 1.01 16.94
C SER A 152 -16.27 1.84 18.15
N LYS A 153 -15.40 2.65 18.77
CA LYS A 153 -15.79 3.48 19.93
C LYS A 153 -17.04 4.32 19.59
N GLY A 154 -17.99 4.38 20.51
CA GLY A 154 -19.28 5.07 20.34
C GLY A 154 -20.39 4.26 19.65
N TRP A 155 -20.12 3.02 19.23
CA TRP A 155 -21.12 2.15 18.61
C TRP A 155 -21.24 0.80 19.31
N ASP A 156 -22.45 0.45 19.75
CA ASP A 156 -22.75 -0.88 20.28
C ASP A 156 -23.25 -1.80 19.16
N LYS A 157 -22.46 -2.84 18.86
CA LYS A 157 -22.78 -3.83 17.82
C LYS A 157 -23.96 -4.73 18.17
N GLN A 158 -24.27 -4.94 19.45
CA GLN A 158 -25.35 -5.82 19.87
C GLN A 158 -26.71 -5.13 19.75
N THR A 159 -26.80 -3.89 20.22
CA THR A 159 -28.04 -3.12 20.20
C THR A 159 -28.23 -2.34 18.90
N GLY A 160 -27.15 -2.05 18.16
CA GLY A 160 -27.20 -1.17 16.99
C GLY A 160 -27.40 0.29 17.36
N GLU A 161 -27.03 0.67 18.58
CA GLU A 161 -27.24 1.99 19.16
C GLU A 161 -25.92 2.72 19.45
N LEU A 162 -26.00 4.05 19.56
CA LEU A 162 -24.85 4.88 19.93
C LEU A 162 -24.62 4.82 21.45
N VAL A 163 -23.35 4.71 21.84
CA VAL A 163 -22.94 4.72 23.24
C VAL A 163 -22.75 6.17 23.70
N LYS A 164 -23.74 6.72 24.41
CA LYS A 164 -23.76 8.13 24.84
C LYS A 164 -22.67 8.52 25.86
N SER A 165 -22.04 7.54 26.51
CA SER A 165 -20.99 7.78 27.50
C SER A 165 -19.59 7.95 26.90
N GLU A 166 -19.42 7.69 25.60
CA GLU A 166 -18.14 7.86 24.91
C GLU A 166 -18.01 9.29 24.38
N ASP A 167 -16.89 9.94 24.70
CA ASP A 167 -16.56 11.26 24.17
C ASP A 167 -15.92 11.12 22.79
N LEU A 168 -16.65 11.58 21.76
CA LEU A 168 -16.24 11.52 20.36
C LEU A 168 -16.24 12.92 19.76
N ASP A 169 -15.27 13.18 18.89
CA ASP A 169 -15.26 14.42 18.11
C ASP A 169 -16.51 14.55 17.23
N VAL A 170 -16.82 15.80 16.86
CA VAL A 170 -18.03 16.17 16.11
C VAL A 170 -18.11 15.40 14.78
N ASP A 171 -17.00 15.22 14.08
CA ASP A 171 -16.98 14.57 12.77
C ASP A 171 -17.26 13.07 12.88
N THR A 172 -16.66 12.41 13.87
CA THR A 172 -16.90 10.99 14.15
C THR A 172 -18.34 10.75 14.60
N THR A 173 -18.86 11.62 15.46
CA THR A 173 -20.26 11.60 15.89
C THR A 173 -21.21 11.81 14.71
N GLY A 174 -20.90 12.74 13.82
CA GLY A 174 -21.63 12.98 12.57
C GLY A 174 -21.70 11.74 11.68
N ILE A 175 -20.56 11.05 11.49
CA ILE A 175 -20.52 9.77 10.76
C ILE A 175 -21.42 8.72 11.40
N LEU A 176 -21.41 8.59 12.73
CA LEU A 176 -22.26 7.61 13.41
C LEU A 176 -23.75 7.89 13.20
N TYR A 177 -24.17 9.15 13.30
CA TYR A 177 -25.58 9.51 13.07
C TYR A 177 -26.01 9.28 11.62
N ILE A 178 -25.18 9.65 10.64
CA ILE A 178 -25.46 9.40 9.22
C ILE A 178 -25.56 7.89 8.93
N THR A 179 -24.73 7.07 9.59
CA THR A 179 -24.62 5.64 9.29
C THR A 179 -25.53 4.74 10.13
N LYS A 180 -26.07 5.22 11.26
CA LYS A 180 -27.01 4.50 12.13
C LYS A 180 -28.23 3.94 11.38
N PRO A 181 -28.98 4.72 10.58
CA PRO A 181 -30.19 4.22 9.93
C PRO A 181 -29.90 3.22 8.79
N LEU A 182 -28.63 3.12 8.36
CA LEU A 182 -28.22 2.32 7.23
C LEU A 182 -27.98 0.86 7.64
N LYS A 183 -28.43 -0.06 6.80
CA LYS A 183 -28.30 -1.52 7.01
C LYS A 183 -27.47 -2.17 5.92
N GLU A 184 -26.64 -3.12 6.33
CA GLU A 184 -25.87 -4.01 5.48
C GLU A 184 -26.32 -5.47 5.66
N ARG A 185 -26.10 -6.29 4.63
CA ARG A 185 -26.27 -7.74 4.69
C ARG A 185 -24.90 -8.39 4.66
N LYS A 186 -24.63 -9.26 5.63
CA LYS A 186 -23.46 -10.15 5.64
C LYS A 186 -23.87 -11.48 5.04
N THR A 187 -23.05 -12.03 4.15
CA THR A 187 -23.26 -13.40 3.68
C THR A 187 -22.87 -14.37 4.80
N LEU A 188 -23.80 -15.24 5.21
CA LEU A 188 -23.53 -16.32 6.18
C LEU A 188 -22.72 -17.46 5.55
N ASN A 189 -22.80 -17.61 4.23
CA ASN A 189 -21.91 -18.49 3.47
C ASN A 189 -20.52 -17.86 3.50
N LYS A 190 -19.66 -18.35 4.41
CA LYS A 190 -18.22 -18.23 4.26
C LYS A 190 -17.91 -18.85 2.90
N VAL A 191 -17.66 -18.05 1.87
CA VAL A 191 -16.92 -18.56 0.72
C VAL A 191 -15.54 -18.88 1.30
N ALA A 192 -15.34 -20.16 1.60
CA ALA A 192 -14.13 -20.71 2.18
C ALA A 192 -13.03 -20.75 1.11
N GLU A 193 -12.78 -19.64 0.41
CA GLU A 193 -11.45 -19.46 -0.15
C GLU A 193 -10.52 -19.37 1.06
N SER A 194 -9.65 -20.37 1.22
CA SER A 194 -8.61 -20.33 2.24
C SER A 194 -7.80 -19.06 2.02
N ILE A 195 -7.88 -18.13 2.98
CA ILE A 195 -7.05 -16.93 2.94
C ILE A 195 -5.63 -17.39 3.25
N PRO A 196 -4.66 -17.22 2.34
CA PRO A 196 -3.29 -17.67 2.50
C PRO A 196 -2.60 -16.88 3.62
N GLN A 197 -1.35 -17.24 3.90
CA GLN A 197 -0.48 -16.44 4.76
C GLN A 197 0.24 -15.36 3.92
N PRO A 198 0.64 -14.23 4.51
CA PRO A 198 1.46 -13.24 3.80
C PRO A 198 2.72 -13.89 3.21
N PHE A 199 3.01 -13.59 1.94
CA PHE A 199 4.22 -14.06 1.25
C PHE A 199 5.49 -13.62 1.98
N LEU A 200 5.57 -12.32 2.30
CA LEU A 200 6.61 -11.71 3.12
C LEU A 200 6.16 -11.62 4.58
N ARG A 201 6.35 -12.71 5.34
CA ARG A 201 5.90 -12.82 6.73
C ARG A 201 6.51 -11.75 7.64
N GLU A 202 7.81 -11.51 7.52
CA GLU A 202 8.52 -10.50 8.32
C GLU A 202 8.01 -9.08 8.05
N GLN A 203 7.70 -8.76 6.79
CA GLN A 203 7.12 -7.46 6.43
C GLN A 203 5.71 -7.29 7.01
N ALA A 204 4.91 -8.37 7.05
CA ALA A 204 3.59 -8.36 7.69
C ALA A 204 3.69 -8.23 9.21
N ALA A 205 4.65 -8.91 9.85
CA ALA A 205 4.93 -8.80 11.28
C ALA A 205 5.35 -7.36 11.65
N LEU A 206 6.22 -6.76 10.84
CA LEU A 206 6.64 -5.38 11.00
C LEU A 206 5.46 -4.39 10.91
N PHE A 207 4.57 -4.56 9.92
CA PHE A 207 3.37 -3.74 9.82
C PHE A 207 2.48 -3.86 11.08
N ASN A 208 2.29 -5.08 11.59
CA ASN A 208 1.51 -5.28 12.82
C ASN A 208 2.16 -4.64 14.04
N ASP A 209 3.49 -4.67 14.17
CA ASP A 209 4.17 -4.00 15.27
C ASP A 209 4.02 -2.47 15.18
N ASP A 210 4.06 -1.88 13.97
CA ASP A 210 3.81 -0.45 13.79
C ASP A 210 2.36 -0.05 14.09
N ILE A 211 1.37 -0.87 13.73
CA ILE A 211 -0.03 -0.65 14.11
C ILE A 211 -0.22 -0.80 15.62
N ARG A 212 0.42 -1.79 16.25
CA ARG A 212 0.43 -1.95 17.72
C ARG A 212 0.99 -0.70 18.40
N ARG A 213 2.13 -0.20 17.93
CA ARG A 213 2.76 1.03 18.44
C ARG A 213 1.86 2.25 18.28
N LEU A 214 1.18 2.38 17.14
CA LEU A 214 0.21 3.46 16.92
C LEU A 214 -0.97 3.35 17.91
N LEU A 215 -1.49 2.14 18.16
CA LEU A 215 -2.59 1.91 19.10
C LEU A 215 -2.26 2.27 20.54
N LEU A 216 -0.99 2.31 20.95
CA LEU A 216 -0.60 2.79 22.28
C LEU A 216 -0.90 4.28 22.46
N TYR A 217 -0.98 5.04 21.37
CA TYR A 217 -1.31 6.46 21.36
C TYR A 217 -2.80 6.76 21.20
N LYS A 218 -3.66 5.74 21.14
CA LYS A 218 -5.09 5.87 20.84
C LYS A 218 -5.87 6.84 21.74
N ASP A 219 -5.44 7.01 22.99
CA ASP A 219 -6.07 7.89 23.97
C ASP A 219 -5.30 9.22 24.15
N LYS A 220 -4.21 9.42 23.40
CA LYS A 220 -3.37 10.64 23.42
C LYS A 220 -3.46 11.45 22.12
N LEU A 221 -3.80 10.79 21.02
CA LEU A 221 -3.97 11.43 19.72
C LEU A 221 -5.44 11.78 19.47
N PRO A 222 -5.72 12.99 18.95
CA PRO A 222 -7.01 13.25 18.30
C PRO A 222 -7.26 12.20 17.21
N ARG A 223 -8.51 11.75 17.08
CA ARG A 223 -8.87 10.68 16.15
C ARG A 223 -8.48 10.97 14.71
N ALA A 224 -8.67 12.21 14.24
CA ALA A 224 -8.24 12.62 12.90
C ALA A 224 -6.73 12.43 12.68
N VAL A 225 -5.90 12.71 13.69
CA VAL A 225 -4.44 12.51 13.63
C VAL A 225 -4.09 11.04 13.64
N PHE A 226 -4.76 10.24 14.48
CA PHE A 226 -4.59 8.78 14.49
C PHE A 226 -4.90 8.18 13.11
N ILE A 227 -6.01 8.58 12.49
CA ILE A 227 -6.43 8.07 11.18
C ILE A 227 -5.45 8.52 10.08
N ASP A 228 -4.91 9.74 10.16
CA ASP A 228 -3.88 10.19 9.22
C ASP A 228 -2.60 9.34 9.35
N TYR A 229 -2.12 9.07 10.57
CA TYR A 229 -0.99 8.17 10.79
C TYR A 229 -1.28 6.74 10.33
N LEU A 230 -2.47 6.20 10.61
CA LEU A 230 -2.89 4.89 10.11
C LEU A 230 -2.86 4.85 8.57
N ARG A 231 -3.37 5.88 7.91
CA ARG A 231 -3.35 6.00 6.45
C ARG A 231 -1.92 6.02 5.90
N ILE A 232 -1.04 6.79 6.52
CA ILE A 232 0.38 6.88 6.16
C ILE A 232 1.05 5.51 6.31
N LEU A 233 0.83 4.82 7.43
CA LEU A 233 1.38 3.48 7.65
C LEU A 233 0.85 2.47 6.64
N CYS A 234 -0.46 2.47 6.35
CA CYS A 234 -1.02 1.59 5.33
C CYS A 234 -0.37 1.80 3.96
N GLY A 235 -0.21 3.06 3.52
CA GLY A 235 0.50 3.37 2.27
C GLY A 235 1.97 2.95 2.32
N PHE A 236 2.66 3.28 3.40
CA PHE A 236 4.07 2.99 3.61
C PHE A 236 4.37 1.48 3.59
N HIS A 237 3.60 0.67 4.32
CA HIS A 237 3.82 -0.78 4.33
C HIS A 237 3.37 -1.47 3.03
N LEU A 238 2.35 -0.95 2.33
CA LEU A 238 2.05 -1.41 0.96
C LEU A 238 3.21 -1.12 -0.01
N ALA A 239 3.82 0.06 0.11
CA ALA A 239 4.98 0.43 -0.69
C ALA A 239 6.17 -0.49 -0.41
N LEU A 240 6.54 -0.66 0.86
CA LEU A 240 7.64 -1.54 1.25
C LEU A 240 7.39 -2.99 0.81
N TYR A 241 6.18 -3.50 1.01
CA TYR A 241 5.83 -4.86 0.59
C TYR A 241 5.98 -5.02 -0.93
N ALA A 242 5.44 -4.08 -1.73
CA ALA A 242 5.56 -4.12 -3.18
C ALA A 242 7.01 -4.01 -3.64
N MET A 243 7.79 -3.08 -3.10
CA MET A 243 9.21 -2.91 -3.44
C MET A 243 10.05 -4.14 -3.10
N LYS A 244 9.81 -4.74 -1.93
CA LYS A 244 10.49 -5.97 -1.51
C LYS A 244 10.09 -7.16 -2.36
N VAL A 245 8.81 -7.33 -2.70
CA VAL A 245 8.39 -8.43 -3.60
C VAL A 245 9.03 -8.28 -4.99
N ILE A 246 9.04 -7.05 -5.55
CA ILE A 246 9.69 -6.78 -6.84
C ILE A 246 11.18 -7.20 -6.83
N TYR A 247 11.84 -6.98 -5.69
CA TYR A 247 13.26 -7.25 -5.53
C TYR A 247 13.58 -8.72 -5.17
N LEU A 248 12.80 -9.32 -4.27
CA LEU A 248 13.08 -10.63 -3.68
C LEU A 248 12.50 -11.79 -4.47
N LEU A 249 11.34 -11.63 -5.11
CA LEU A 249 10.70 -12.75 -5.82
C LEU A 249 11.61 -13.36 -6.91
N PRO A 250 12.29 -12.56 -7.77
CA PRO A 250 13.24 -13.14 -8.73
C PRO A 250 14.36 -13.94 -8.05
N LYS A 251 14.90 -13.44 -6.93
CA LYS A 251 15.92 -14.17 -6.15
C LYS A 251 15.37 -15.47 -5.56
N MET A 252 14.12 -15.47 -5.11
CA MET A 252 13.45 -16.64 -4.56
C MET A 252 13.19 -17.72 -5.63
N VAL A 253 12.86 -17.31 -6.86
CA VAL A 253 12.78 -18.22 -8.01
C VAL A 253 14.14 -18.83 -8.30
N ASP A 254 15.21 -18.02 -8.36
CA ASP A 254 16.57 -18.52 -8.62
C ASP A 254 17.07 -19.47 -7.53
N ALA A 255 16.66 -19.24 -6.28
CA ALA A 255 16.99 -20.06 -5.12
C ALA A 255 16.07 -21.29 -4.96
N GLY A 256 14.91 -21.32 -5.61
CA GLY A 256 13.87 -22.34 -5.41
C GLY A 256 13.21 -22.30 -4.03
N SER A 257 13.33 -21.18 -3.29
CA SER A 257 12.87 -21.06 -1.92
C SER A 257 12.61 -19.61 -1.54
N ARG A 258 11.64 -19.38 -0.64
CA ARG A 258 11.43 -18.06 -0.01
C ARG A 258 12.49 -17.71 1.04
N GLN A 259 13.32 -18.67 1.48
CA GLN A 259 14.37 -18.45 2.47
C GLN A 259 15.60 -17.81 1.84
N VAL A 260 15.46 -16.57 1.39
CA VAL A 260 16.56 -15.74 0.89
C VAL A 260 16.83 -14.60 1.87
N VAL A 261 18.06 -14.09 1.87
CA VAL A 261 18.41 -12.92 2.68
C VAL A 261 17.64 -11.70 2.15
N ASP A 262 16.91 -11.02 3.04
CA ASP A 262 16.29 -9.72 2.75
C ASP A 262 17.32 -8.60 2.93
N ASP A 263 18.08 -8.35 1.87
CA ASP A 263 19.06 -7.26 1.74
C ASP A 263 18.47 -6.01 1.06
N TRP A 264 17.14 -5.91 0.94
CA TRP A 264 16.49 -4.76 0.33
C TRP A 264 16.79 -3.49 1.12
N SER A 265 17.25 -2.46 0.40
CA SER A 265 17.51 -1.15 0.99
C SER A 265 17.41 -0.02 -0.03
N MET A 266 17.04 1.17 0.45
CA MET A 266 16.85 2.35 -0.41
C MET A 266 17.42 3.60 0.26
N LEU A 267 18.31 4.31 -0.45
CA LEU A 267 18.81 5.61 -0.05
C LEU A 267 17.73 6.68 -0.23
N LEU A 268 17.52 7.50 0.79
CA LEU A 268 16.56 8.60 0.77
C LEU A 268 17.29 9.92 0.65
N ASP A 269 16.89 10.74 -0.32
CA ASP A 269 17.23 12.15 -0.36
C ASP A 269 16.24 12.93 0.53
N VAL A 270 16.71 13.37 1.70
CA VAL A 270 15.87 14.09 2.66
C VAL A 270 16.05 15.61 2.58
N THR A 271 16.87 16.09 1.63
CA THR A 271 17.19 17.51 1.46
C THR A 271 16.02 18.36 0.98
N ASP A 272 15.01 17.73 0.35
CA ASP A 272 13.94 18.41 -0.40
C ASP A 272 14.44 19.31 -1.54
N ASP A 273 15.73 19.26 -1.86
CA ASP A 273 16.35 19.91 -2.99
C ASP A 273 16.35 18.95 -4.19
N LEU A 274 16.05 19.48 -5.38
CA LEU A 274 16.03 18.72 -6.63
C LEU A 274 17.43 18.60 -7.25
N ASP A 275 18.34 19.51 -6.91
CA ASP A 275 19.73 19.55 -7.40
C ASP A 275 20.74 19.04 -6.35
N SER A 276 20.27 18.48 -5.24
CA SER A 276 21.10 17.89 -4.19
C SER A 276 22.02 16.81 -4.76
N ILE A 277 23.28 16.79 -4.31
CA ILE A 277 24.26 15.74 -4.62
C ILE A 277 23.78 14.34 -4.18
N VAL A 278 22.88 14.28 -3.18
CA VAL A 278 22.28 13.02 -2.70
C VAL A 278 21.30 12.46 -3.74
N SER A 279 20.62 13.33 -4.47
CA SER A 279 19.56 12.95 -5.41
C SER A 279 20.06 11.97 -6.46
N THR A 280 21.30 12.13 -6.95
CA THR A 280 21.94 11.24 -7.92
C THR A 280 21.95 9.79 -7.45
N TYR A 281 22.32 9.56 -6.19
CA TYR A 281 22.39 8.21 -5.62
C TYR A 281 21.01 7.66 -5.26
N ALA A 282 20.10 8.50 -4.75
CA ALA A 282 18.73 8.11 -4.45
C ALA A 282 17.91 7.78 -5.72
N CYS A 283 18.19 8.45 -6.85
CA CYS A 283 17.63 8.13 -8.16
C CYS A 283 18.08 6.76 -8.65
N LYS A 284 19.36 6.41 -8.50
CA LYS A 284 19.91 5.10 -8.91
C LYS A 284 19.22 3.92 -8.24
N ASP A 285 18.87 4.04 -6.96
CA ASP A 285 18.13 2.98 -6.24
C ASP A 285 16.71 2.80 -6.79
N VAL A 286 16.01 3.90 -7.10
CA VAL A 286 14.68 3.83 -7.72
C VAL A 286 14.76 3.29 -9.15
N GLU A 287 15.78 3.67 -9.92
CA GLU A 287 16.03 3.13 -11.25
C GLU A 287 16.26 1.62 -11.21
N ARG A 288 17.06 1.13 -10.26
CA ARG A 288 17.27 -0.32 -10.04
C ARG A 288 15.97 -1.06 -9.73
N LEU A 289 15.11 -0.47 -8.89
CA LEU A 289 13.79 -1.01 -8.61
C LEU A 289 12.93 -1.07 -9.89
N GLN A 290 12.90 0.01 -10.67
CA GLN A 290 12.14 0.07 -11.93
C GLN A 290 12.62 -0.96 -12.94
N ASN A 291 13.94 -1.10 -13.10
CA ASN A 291 14.55 -2.12 -13.95
C ASN A 291 14.27 -3.56 -13.49
N SER A 292 13.91 -3.75 -12.21
CA SER A 292 13.55 -5.05 -11.64
C SER A 292 12.08 -5.42 -11.85
N ILE A 293 11.22 -4.48 -12.24
CA ILE A 293 9.78 -4.74 -12.47
C ILE A 293 9.58 -5.82 -13.53
N GLY A 294 10.35 -5.80 -14.63
CA GLY A 294 10.27 -6.83 -15.66
C GLY A 294 10.61 -8.22 -15.12
N LYS A 295 11.66 -8.32 -14.29
CA LYS A 295 12.06 -9.58 -13.63
C LYS A 295 10.99 -10.08 -12.67
N TYR A 296 10.36 -9.17 -11.92
CA TYR A 296 9.23 -9.48 -11.06
C TYR A 296 8.04 -10.04 -11.85
N ILE A 297 7.64 -9.38 -12.94
CA ILE A 297 6.54 -9.84 -13.80
C ILE A 297 6.84 -11.23 -14.35
N ARG A 298 8.06 -11.44 -14.85
CA ARG A 298 8.53 -12.75 -15.32
C ARG A 298 8.43 -13.81 -14.21
N ALA A 299 8.98 -13.53 -13.04
CA ALA A 299 8.99 -14.44 -11.90
C ALA A 299 7.57 -14.80 -11.41
N THR A 300 6.64 -13.85 -11.40
CA THR A 300 5.23 -14.11 -11.08
C THR A 300 4.59 -15.05 -12.10
N TYR A 301 4.80 -14.83 -13.41
CA TYR A 301 4.27 -15.75 -14.43
C TYR A 301 4.87 -17.15 -14.33
N MET A 302 6.17 -17.26 -14.03
CA MET A 302 6.80 -18.57 -13.81
C MET A 302 6.12 -19.32 -12.67
N ALA A 303 5.87 -18.64 -11.54
CA ALA A 303 5.17 -19.22 -10.40
C ALA A 303 3.71 -19.59 -10.75
N ASP A 304 2.96 -18.66 -11.35
CA ASP A 304 1.56 -18.86 -11.74
C ASP A 304 1.39 -20.10 -12.64
N ILE A 305 2.24 -20.24 -13.66
CA ILE A 305 2.19 -21.38 -14.59
C ILE A 305 2.36 -22.71 -13.84
N ILE A 306 3.29 -22.79 -12.89
CA ILE A 306 3.51 -24.00 -12.11
C ILE A 306 2.35 -24.26 -11.14
N GLN A 307 1.88 -23.24 -10.42
CA GLN A 307 0.76 -23.37 -9.50
C GLN A 307 -0.52 -23.82 -10.21
N ASP A 308 -0.85 -23.21 -11.36
CA ASP A 308 -2.03 -23.58 -12.15
C ASP A 308 -1.93 -25.00 -12.70
N ARG A 309 -0.74 -25.42 -13.13
CA ARG A 309 -0.53 -26.76 -13.72
C ARG A 309 -0.54 -27.87 -12.68
N LYS A 310 0.02 -27.63 -11.49
CA LYS A 310 0.26 -28.65 -10.47
C LYS A 310 -0.67 -28.55 -9.27
N ASP A 311 -1.52 -27.53 -9.20
CA ASP A 311 -2.39 -27.19 -8.06
C ASP A 311 -1.61 -27.21 -6.74
N CYS A 312 -0.55 -26.39 -6.69
CA CYS A 312 0.43 -26.41 -5.60
C CYS A 312 0.61 -25.05 -4.93
N SER A 313 1.17 -25.06 -3.71
CA SER A 313 1.52 -23.84 -2.99
C SER A 313 2.66 -23.09 -3.68
N ILE A 314 2.79 -21.79 -3.40
CA ILE A 314 3.90 -20.98 -3.92
C ILE A 314 5.28 -21.52 -3.53
N ASP A 315 5.44 -22.10 -2.33
CA ASP A 315 6.71 -22.71 -1.90
C ASP A 315 7.09 -23.90 -2.78
N GLU A 316 6.11 -24.75 -3.07
CA GLU A 316 6.31 -25.92 -3.93
C GLU A 316 6.54 -25.50 -5.40
N ALA A 317 5.86 -24.43 -5.86
CA ALA A 317 6.10 -23.89 -7.19
C ALA A 317 7.54 -23.38 -7.35
N LEU A 318 8.09 -22.68 -6.35
CA LEU A 318 9.49 -22.24 -6.38
C LEU A 318 10.45 -23.43 -6.42
N ARG A 319 10.20 -24.48 -5.62
CA ARG A 319 11.01 -25.71 -5.63
C ARG A 319 11.01 -26.38 -7.00
N ILE A 320 9.82 -26.58 -7.58
CA ILE A 320 9.64 -27.18 -8.91
C ILE A 320 10.35 -26.36 -9.98
N LEU A 321 10.22 -25.02 -9.96
CA LEU A 321 10.91 -24.14 -10.92
C LEU A 321 12.43 -24.35 -10.92
N LYS A 322 13.01 -24.66 -9.76
CA LYS A 322 14.45 -24.85 -9.61
C LYS A 322 14.92 -26.26 -9.95
N GLU A 323 14.19 -27.28 -9.51
CA GLU A 323 14.67 -28.67 -9.48
C GLU A 323 13.99 -29.56 -10.53
N ASP A 324 12.68 -29.40 -10.74
CA ASP A 324 11.82 -30.40 -11.38
C ASP A 324 11.12 -29.90 -12.66
N ASN A 325 11.40 -28.67 -13.10
CA ASN A 325 10.69 -28.06 -14.21
C ASN A 325 11.10 -28.65 -15.57
N ASN A 326 10.28 -29.56 -16.10
CA ASN A 326 10.39 -30.02 -17.48
C ASN A 326 9.97 -28.91 -18.45
N LYS A 327 10.94 -28.12 -18.93
CA LYS A 327 10.70 -26.98 -19.83
C LYS A 327 10.11 -27.38 -21.19
N SER A 328 10.34 -28.61 -21.63
CA SER A 328 9.91 -29.17 -22.91
C SER A 328 8.57 -29.89 -22.84
N ASP A 329 7.82 -29.69 -21.76
CA ASP A 329 6.54 -30.35 -21.56
C ASP A 329 5.50 -29.95 -22.61
N GLY A 330 4.81 -30.95 -23.18
CA GLY A 330 3.79 -30.75 -24.21
C GLY A 330 2.60 -29.91 -23.77
N PHE A 331 2.39 -29.73 -22.45
CA PHE A 331 1.41 -28.76 -21.96
C PHE A 331 1.74 -27.33 -22.41
N TYR A 332 3.00 -26.88 -22.23
CA TYR A 332 3.41 -25.52 -22.60
C TYR A 332 3.35 -25.31 -24.11
N GLU A 333 3.78 -26.33 -24.87
CA GLU A 333 3.65 -26.36 -26.33
C GLU A 333 2.20 -26.21 -26.79
N SER A 334 1.27 -26.94 -26.14
CA SER A 334 -0.15 -26.86 -26.46
C SER A 334 -0.73 -25.46 -26.19
N VAL A 335 -0.32 -24.78 -25.11
CA VAL A 335 -0.76 -23.42 -24.80
C VAL A 335 -0.22 -22.43 -25.84
N LEU A 336 1.08 -22.51 -26.17
CA LEU A 336 1.70 -21.68 -27.21
C LEU A 336 1.02 -21.86 -28.57
N ASN A 337 0.74 -23.10 -28.96
CA ASN A 337 0.03 -23.41 -30.20
C ASN A 337 -1.41 -22.87 -30.18
N GLY A 338 -2.08 -22.90 -29.03
CA GLY A 338 -3.39 -22.26 -28.83
C GLY A 338 -3.33 -20.76 -29.10
N ILE A 339 -2.37 -20.05 -28.49
CA ILE A 339 -2.15 -18.62 -28.70
C ILE A 339 -1.87 -18.34 -30.17
N ARG A 340 -0.95 -19.09 -30.79
CA ARG A 340 -0.57 -18.92 -32.20
C ARG A 340 -1.76 -19.13 -33.15
N LYS A 341 -2.64 -20.08 -32.86
CA LYS A 341 -3.81 -20.39 -33.71
C LYS A 341 -4.81 -19.23 -33.76
N ASP A 342 -4.93 -18.47 -32.68
CA ASP A 342 -5.84 -17.34 -32.55
C ASP A 342 -5.32 -16.06 -33.25
N LEU A 343 -4.08 -16.06 -33.73
CA LEU A 343 -3.47 -14.94 -34.45
C LEU A 343 -3.80 -14.98 -35.96
N PRO A 344 -3.89 -13.81 -36.62
CA PRO A 344 -4.02 -13.73 -38.07
C PRO A 344 -2.77 -14.32 -38.76
N ASN A 345 -2.93 -14.80 -40.00
CA ASN A 345 -1.81 -15.41 -40.74
C ASN A 345 -0.74 -14.40 -41.14
N SER A 346 -1.14 -13.23 -41.63
CA SER A 346 -0.26 -12.10 -41.93
C SER A 346 -1.10 -10.82 -41.94
N ASP A 347 -0.73 -9.83 -41.14
CA ASP A 347 -1.43 -8.54 -41.01
C ASP A 347 -0.45 -7.42 -40.66
N GLU A 348 -0.43 -6.34 -41.44
CA GLU A 348 0.48 -5.21 -41.20
C GLU A 348 0.05 -4.29 -40.02
N LYS A 349 -1.19 -4.44 -39.52
CA LYS A 349 -1.82 -3.55 -38.53
C LYS A 349 -2.05 -4.22 -37.18
N GLU A 350 -2.01 -5.54 -37.13
CA GLU A 350 -2.16 -6.33 -35.89
C GLU A 350 -1.02 -7.32 -35.71
N PHE A 351 -0.76 -7.72 -34.46
CA PHE A 351 0.26 -8.73 -34.17
C PHE A 351 -0.16 -10.08 -34.76
N ASP A 352 0.66 -10.64 -35.64
CA ASP A 352 0.32 -11.83 -36.45
C ASP A 352 1.21 -13.06 -36.14
N LYS A 353 1.06 -14.13 -36.94
CA LYS A 353 1.85 -15.37 -36.76
C LYS A 353 3.33 -15.21 -37.11
N GLU A 354 3.69 -14.30 -38.01
CA GLU A 354 5.08 -14.04 -38.37
C GLU A 354 5.77 -13.25 -37.24
N ASP A 355 5.11 -12.21 -36.71
CA ASP A 355 5.53 -11.49 -35.50
C ASP A 355 5.73 -12.47 -34.32
N PHE A 356 4.83 -13.43 -34.15
CA PHE A 356 4.93 -14.45 -33.09
C PHE A 356 6.12 -15.39 -33.29
N ARG A 357 6.41 -15.78 -34.53
CA ARG A 357 7.58 -16.62 -34.86
C ARG A 357 8.88 -15.85 -34.59
N GLU A 358 8.98 -14.61 -35.08
CA GLU A 358 10.15 -13.74 -34.86
C GLU A 358 10.41 -13.50 -33.36
N MET A 359 9.35 -13.29 -32.56
CA MET A 359 9.46 -13.13 -31.11
C MET A 359 10.13 -14.34 -30.42
N LEU A 360 9.96 -15.55 -30.97
CA LEU A 360 10.42 -16.80 -30.36
C LEU A 360 11.65 -17.40 -31.05
N GLU A 361 12.15 -16.80 -32.13
CA GLU A 361 13.21 -17.34 -32.99
C GLU A 361 14.52 -17.62 -32.24
N LEU A 362 14.85 -16.81 -31.23
CA LEU A 362 16.09 -16.93 -30.46
C LEU A 362 15.99 -17.93 -29.29
N PHE A 363 14.82 -18.53 -29.05
CA PHE A 363 14.64 -19.52 -27.99
C PHE A 363 15.01 -20.93 -28.51
N PRO A 364 15.59 -21.80 -27.66
CA PRO A 364 15.79 -23.21 -28.01
C PRO A 364 14.47 -23.88 -28.39
N GLU A 365 14.45 -24.71 -29.45
CA GLU A 365 13.21 -25.28 -30.02
C GLU A 365 12.34 -26.06 -29.00
N GLU A 366 12.96 -26.64 -27.97
CA GLU A 366 12.27 -27.43 -26.93
C GLU A 366 12.06 -26.64 -25.63
N ASP A 367 12.35 -25.33 -25.55
CA ASP A 367 12.14 -24.53 -24.33
C ASP A 367 10.78 -23.83 -24.33
N TYR A 368 9.71 -24.63 -24.39
CA TYR A 368 8.33 -24.14 -24.45
C TYR A 368 7.95 -23.33 -23.20
N PHE A 369 8.51 -23.67 -22.04
CA PHE A 369 8.26 -22.94 -20.81
C PHE A 369 8.75 -21.49 -20.89
N ASP A 370 10.04 -21.26 -21.21
CA ASP A 370 10.57 -19.90 -21.25
C ASP A 370 10.00 -19.08 -22.41
N MET A 371 9.66 -19.73 -23.54
CA MET A 371 8.88 -19.12 -24.62
C MET A 371 7.51 -18.63 -24.12
N LEU A 372 6.75 -19.48 -23.42
CA LEU A 372 5.44 -19.10 -22.88
C LEU A 372 5.55 -17.94 -21.90
N VAL A 373 6.49 -18.00 -20.96
CA VAL A 373 6.74 -16.89 -20.02
C VAL A 373 7.06 -15.59 -20.77
N HIS A 374 7.88 -15.65 -21.84
CA HIS A 374 8.22 -14.50 -22.65
C HIS A 374 6.99 -13.92 -23.38
N VAL A 375 6.14 -14.76 -23.95
CA VAL A 375 4.88 -14.36 -24.59
C VAL A 375 3.99 -13.62 -23.60
N LEU A 376 3.85 -14.13 -22.37
CA LEU A 376 3.04 -13.50 -21.32
C LEU A 376 3.62 -12.14 -20.88
N GLU A 377 4.94 -12.06 -20.72
CA GLU A 377 5.66 -10.85 -20.36
C GLU A 377 5.49 -9.74 -21.41
N LYS A 378 5.62 -10.08 -22.71
CA LYS A 378 5.53 -9.12 -23.82
C LYS A 378 4.10 -8.81 -24.27
N SER A 379 3.12 -9.58 -23.82
CA SER A 379 1.70 -9.34 -24.12
C SER A 379 1.16 -8.03 -23.52
N ASN A 380 -0.08 -7.71 -23.86
CA ASN A 380 -0.89 -6.68 -23.20
C ASN A 380 -1.01 -6.87 -21.68
N LEU A 381 -0.94 -8.10 -21.16
CA LEU A 381 -1.04 -8.38 -19.73
C LEU A 381 0.24 -7.94 -18.99
N GLY A 382 1.41 -8.37 -19.44
CA GLY A 382 2.69 -7.95 -18.84
C GLY A 382 2.93 -6.43 -18.96
N ASN A 383 2.64 -5.85 -20.14
CA ASN A 383 2.75 -4.40 -20.34
C ASN A 383 1.77 -3.60 -19.46
N TYR A 384 0.57 -4.11 -19.25
CA TYR A 384 -0.39 -3.52 -18.31
C TYR A 384 0.21 -3.49 -16.90
N GLN A 385 0.78 -4.60 -16.43
CA GLN A 385 1.37 -4.69 -15.08
C GLN A 385 2.55 -3.74 -14.93
N TYR A 386 3.43 -3.70 -15.93
CA TYR A 386 4.56 -2.77 -15.94
C TYR A 386 4.08 -1.32 -15.77
N ARG A 387 3.13 -0.87 -16.60
CA ARG A 387 2.60 0.50 -16.53
C ARG A 387 1.93 0.80 -15.19
N TYR A 388 1.00 -0.05 -14.76
CA TYR A 388 0.15 0.26 -13.62
C TYR A 388 0.92 0.11 -12.30
N LEU A 389 1.86 -0.83 -12.17
CA LEU A 389 2.69 -0.96 -10.96
C LEU A 389 3.45 0.32 -10.62
N HIS A 390 3.92 1.05 -11.64
CA HIS A 390 4.47 2.38 -11.45
C HIS A 390 3.48 3.39 -10.84
N GLU A 391 2.22 3.41 -11.31
CA GLU A 391 1.17 4.29 -10.81
C GLU A 391 0.70 3.89 -9.40
N PHE A 392 0.65 2.58 -9.12
CA PHE A 392 0.35 2.08 -7.79
C PHE A 392 1.43 2.48 -6.79
N LEU A 393 2.71 2.27 -7.12
CA LEU A 393 3.84 2.71 -6.28
C LEU A 393 3.77 4.21 -6.01
N ASP A 394 3.45 5.04 -7.00
CA ASP A 394 3.27 6.48 -6.79
C ASP A 394 2.17 6.81 -5.79
N ALA A 395 1.06 6.08 -5.84
CA ALA A 395 -0.06 6.26 -4.93
C ALA A 395 0.29 5.86 -3.49
N VAL A 396 0.86 4.66 -3.30
CA VAL A 396 1.13 4.13 -1.94
C VAL A 396 2.36 4.75 -1.29
N THR A 397 3.32 5.22 -2.08
CA THR A 397 4.44 6.05 -1.59
C THR A 397 4.05 7.51 -1.36
N MET A 398 2.78 7.87 -1.62
CA MET A 398 2.25 9.22 -1.42
C MET A 398 3.12 10.28 -2.10
N LYS A 399 3.54 9.99 -3.34
CA LYS A 399 4.57 10.73 -4.06
C LYS A 399 4.30 12.25 -4.06
N ASN A 400 5.35 13.03 -3.80
CA ASN A 400 5.32 14.50 -3.76
C ASN A 400 4.39 15.13 -2.70
N SER A 401 3.86 14.35 -1.76
CA SER A 401 3.10 14.87 -0.62
C SER A 401 3.97 15.07 0.64
N PRO A 402 3.46 15.72 1.70
CA PRO A 402 4.14 15.75 2.99
C PRO A 402 4.43 14.37 3.60
N SER A 403 3.71 13.32 3.17
CA SER A 403 3.87 11.93 3.65
C SER A 403 4.67 11.06 2.67
N LYS A 404 5.37 11.67 1.72
CA LYS A 404 6.05 10.97 0.62
C LYS A 404 7.17 10.03 1.09
N LEU A 405 7.30 8.90 0.40
CA LEU A 405 8.49 8.05 0.35
C LEU A 405 9.22 8.16 -1.01
N LEU A 406 8.53 8.64 -2.05
CA LEU A 406 9.11 8.93 -3.37
C LEU A 406 8.84 10.39 -3.75
N ALA A 407 9.78 10.98 -4.48
CA ALA A 407 9.61 12.31 -5.05
C ALA A 407 10.13 12.35 -6.49
N ASP A 408 9.50 13.17 -7.33
CA ASP A 408 9.96 13.52 -8.68
C ASP A 408 9.56 14.94 -9.04
N SER A 409 10.09 15.44 -10.15
CA SER A 409 9.62 16.67 -10.79
C SER A 409 8.96 16.35 -12.13
N ARG A 410 8.26 17.33 -12.71
CA ARG A 410 7.77 17.26 -14.10
C ARG A 410 8.91 17.27 -15.12
N SER A 411 10.11 17.69 -14.72
CA SER A 411 11.29 17.74 -15.59
C SER A 411 12.00 16.38 -15.65
N ARG A 412 12.42 15.99 -16.86
CA ARG A 412 13.29 14.81 -17.08
C ARG A 412 14.62 14.91 -16.34
N ARG A 413 15.07 16.13 -16.00
CA ARG A 413 16.29 16.38 -15.23
C ARG A 413 16.21 15.87 -13.79
N HIS A 414 15.02 15.80 -13.21
CA HIS A 414 14.84 15.33 -11.83
C HIS A 414 13.93 14.11 -11.82
N PRO A 415 14.49 12.94 -12.18
CA PRO A 415 13.75 11.68 -12.16
C PRO A 415 13.35 11.30 -10.73
N ARG A 416 12.64 10.19 -10.62
CA ARG A 416 12.12 9.70 -9.36
C ARG A 416 13.25 9.26 -8.42
N ARG A 417 13.15 9.66 -7.16
CA ARG A 417 14.10 9.31 -6.10
C ARG A 417 13.39 8.90 -4.81
N GLY A 418 14.08 8.11 -3.99
CA GLY A 418 13.73 7.92 -2.59
C GLY A 418 13.75 9.25 -1.87
N ALA A 419 12.71 9.55 -1.10
CA ALA A 419 12.58 10.80 -0.35
C ALA A 419 11.90 10.54 0.99
N LEU A 420 11.99 11.49 1.92
CA LEU A 420 11.30 11.39 3.20
C LEU A 420 10.52 12.66 3.49
N GLY A 421 9.20 12.57 3.37
CA GLY A 421 8.29 13.67 3.72
C GLY A 421 8.21 13.91 5.22
N SER A 422 7.98 15.16 5.62
CA SER A 422 7.90 15.58 7.03
C SER A 422 6.83 14.83 7.84
N LYS A 423 5.68 14.50 7.24
CA LYS A 423 4.61 13.74 7.91
C LYS A 423 4.91 12.25 8.02
N LEU A 424 5.58 11.67 7.04
CA LEU A 424 6.07 10.30 7.16
C LEU A 424 7.13 10.22 8.25
N LEU A 425 8.10 11.15 8.26
CA LEU A 425 9.12 11.24 9.31
C LEU A 425 8.50 11.40 10.70
N GLU A 426 7.56 12.33 10.87
CA GLU A 426 6.80 12.52 12.12
C GLU A 426 6.15 11.22 12.59
N THR A 427 5.49 10.49 11.68
CA THR A 427 4.85 9.20 11.98
C THR A 427 5.89 8.17 12.44
N LEU A 428 6.98 7.99 11.68
CA LEU A 428 8.03 7.01 12.01
C LEU A 428 8.72 7.34 13.34
N VAL A 429 9.07 8.60 13.57
CA VAL A 429 9.70 9.03 14.83
C VAL A 429 8.78 8.72 16.02
N GLN A 430 7.49 9.00 15.89
CA GLN A 430 6.51 8.74 16.95
C GLN A 430 6.42 7.25 17.30
N LEU A 431 6.64 6.34 16.35
CA LEU A 431 6.70 4.90 16.59
C LEU A 431 8.05 4.43 17.14
N LEU A 432 9.16 5.00 16.64
CA LEU A 432 10.52 4.55 16.97
C LEU A 432 10.98 5.00 18.36
N VAL A 433 10.43 6.10 18.89
CA VAL A 433 10.66 6.52 20.30
C VAL A 433 10.03 5.55 21.31
N LEU A 434 9.21 4.59 20.87
CA LEU A 434 8.69 3.54 21.73
C LEU A 434 9.67 2.36 21.80
N LYS A 435 10.03 2.00 23.03
CA LYS A 435 10.82 0.81 23.34
C LYS A 435 9.98 -0.19 24.11
N GLU A 436 9.87 -1.39 23.56
CA GLU A 436 9.33 -2.55 24.26
C GLU A 436 10.26 -2.95 25.40
N LYS A 437 9.70 -3.23 26.57
CA LYS A 437 10.39 -3.76 27.75
C LYS A 437 10.34 -5.28 27.74
N THR A 438 11.11 -5.90 28.63
CA THR A 438 11.15 -7.36 28.82
C THR A 438 9.82 -7.97 29.23
N ASP A 439 8.91 -7.18 29.79
CA ASP A 439 7.55 -7.59 30.20
C ASP A 439 6.51 -7.41 29.09
N GLY A 440 6.90 -7.00 27.87
CA GLY A 440 6.00 -6.70 26.75
C GLY A 440 5.30 -5.34 26.84
N SER A 441 5.52 -4.56 27.91
CA SER A 441 5.03 -3.19 28.00
C SER A 441 5.92 -2.23 27.22
N TYR A 442 5.35 -1.12 26.73
CA TYR A 442 6.14 -0.10 26.04
C TYR A 442 6.44 1.07 26.97
N LYS A 443 7.63 1.64 26.83
CA LYS A 443 7.97 2.95 27.39
C LYS A 443 8.47 3.86 26.30
N THR A 444 8.21 5.15 26.49
CA THR A 444 8.77 6.18 25.66
C THR A 444 10.24 6.44 26.05
N ARG A 445 11.14 6.51 25.06
CA ARG A 445 12.55 6.88 25.23
C ARG A 445 12.93 8.02 24.30
N SER A 446 13.93 8.81 24.69
CA SER A 446 14.62 9.70 23.77
C SER A 446 15.63 8.91 22.93
N LEU A 447 15.83 9.37 21.70
CA LEU A 447 16.83 8.87 20.77
C LEU A 447 17.80 9.99 20.43
N SER A 448 19.08 9.65 20.22
CA SER A 448 20.00 10.49 19.45
C SER A 448 19.63 10.43 17.95
N ILE A 449 20.21 11.34 17.16
CA ILE A 449 20.02 11.37 15.70
C ILE A 449 20.55 10.08 15.07
N ASP A 450 21.74 9.63 15.48
CA ASP A 450 22.37 8.43 14.91
C ASP A 450 21.59 7.16 15.27
N GLU A 451 21.08 7.06 16.51
CA GLU A 451 20.17 5.97 16.89
C GLU A 451 18.91 5.97 16.03
N LEU A 452 18.28 7.13 15.79
CA LEU A 452 17.09 7.18 14.95
C LEU A 452 17.38 6.77 13.51
N ILE A 453 18.50 7.25 12.93
CA ILE A 453 18.93 6.85 11.58
C ILE A 453 19.11 5.33 11.52
N GLN A 454 19.77 4.74 12.51
CA GLN A 454 20.01 3.30 12.56
C GLN A 454 18.71 2.51 12.75
N GLU A 455 17.78 2.98 13.56
CA GLU A 455 16.47 2.34 13.75
C GLU A 455 15.63 2.39 12.47
N ILE A 456 15.62 3.52 11.75
CA ILE A 456 14.96 3.64 10.44
C ILE A 456 15.58 2.65 9.44
N ARG A 457 16.92 2.53 9.43
CA ARG A 457 17.64 1.60 8.57
C ARG A 457 17.36 0.14 8.89
N ASN A 458 17.47 -0.25 10.16
CA ASN A 458 17.31 -1.63 10.60
C ASN A 458 15.87 -2.11 10.43
N ARG A 459 14.91 -1.24 10.74
CA ARG A 459 13.49 -1.59 10.75
C ARG A 459 12.88 -1.56 9.35
N TYR A 460 13.27 -0.61 8.51
CA TYR A 460 12.61 -0.38 7.22
C TYR A 460 13.50 -0.56 6.00
N GLY A 461 14.82 -0.75 6.14
CA GLY A 461 15.76 -0.79 5.01
C GLY A 461 16.04 0.59 4.41
N LEU A 462 15.65 1.68 5.10
CA LEU A 462 15.77 3.04 4.58
C LEU A 462 17.07 3.68 5.03
N ILE A 463 17.90 4.10 4.09
CA ILE A 463 19.23 4.65 4.36
C ILE A 463 19.17 6.17 4.31
N ILE A 464 19.62 6.82 5.39
CA ILE A 464 19.83 8.28 5.46
C ILE A 464 21.34 8.57 5.43
N ASN A 465 22.12 7.80 6.19
CA ASN A 465 23.57 7.86 6.21
C ASN A 465 24.13 6.51 5.75
N GLY A 466 24.90 6.49 4.65
CA GLY A 466 25.45 5.27 4.07
C GLY A 466 26.86 4.89 4.51
N VAL A 467 27.51 5.66 5.39
CA VAL A 467 28.93 5.48 5.75
C VAL A 467 29.25 4.08 6.28
N ASN A 468 28.32 3.44 6.99
CA ASN A 468 28.51 2.10 7.57
C ASN A 468 27.83 0.98 6.75
N GLU A 469 27.33 1.27 5.56
CA GLU A 469 26.67 0.27 4.72
C GLU A 469 27.71 -0.47 3.87
N GLU A 470 27.68 -1.81 3.89
CA GLU A 470 28.59 -2.65 3.11
C GLU A 470 28.56 -2.32 1.60
N ARG A 471 27.37 -2.05 1.06
CA ARG A 471 27.20 -1.67 -0.36
C ARG A 471 27.85 -0.34 -0.74
N PHE A 472 28.28 0.45 0.24
CA PHE A 472 28.98 1.72 0.09
C PHE A 472 30.40 1.70 0.69
N ALA A 473 30.97 0.52 0.94
CA ALA A 473 32.32 0.39 1.50
C ALA A 473 33.42 1.09 0.68
N ASN A 474 33.23 1.20 -0.63
CA ASN A 474 34.13 1.88 -1.57
C ASN A 474 33.62 3.29 -1.94
N ALA A 475 32.86 3.95 -1.07
CA ALA A 475 32.34 5.29 -1.30
C ALA A 475 33.48 6.30 -1.55
N ASP A 476 33.36 7.07 -2.63
CA ASP A 476 34.27 8.16 -2.94
C ASP A 476 34.02 9.40 -2.05
N VAL A 477 34.83 10.44 -2.25
CA VAL A 477 34.72 11.69 -1.48
C VAL A 477 33.35 12.35 -1.69
N GLU A 478 32.83 12.32 -2.92
CA GLU A 478 31.54 12.93 -3.28
C GLU A 478 30.37 12.19 -2.59
N MET A 479 30.38 10.86 -2.57
CA MET A 479 29.35 10.06 -1.89
C MET A 479 29.37 10.29 -0.37
N ASN A 480 30.56 10.39 0.24
CA ASN A 480 30.67 10.70 1.67
C ASN A 480 30.15 12.11 1.99
N GLU A 481 30.44 13.09 1.12
CA GLU A 481 29.89 14.44 1.24
C GLU A 481 28.36 14.46 1.06
N ALA A 482 27.82 13.63 0.16
CA ALA A 482 26.39 13.45 0.01
C ALA A 482 25.75 12.91 1.30
N PHE A 483 26.34 11.88 1.93
CA PHE A 483 25.83 11.37 3.20
C PHE A 483 25.85 12.43 4.31
N ARG A 484 26.94 13.20 4.43
CA ARG A 484 27.04 14.30 5.39
C ARG A 484 25.94 15.36 5.16
N THR A 485 25.75 15.76 3.91
CA THR A 485 24.72 16.74 3.51
C THR A 485 23.31 16.22 3.83
N ASN A 486 23.06 14.94 3.55
CA ASN A 486 21.78 14.31 3.81
C ASN A 486 21.47 14.24 5.31
N VAL A 487 22.47 13.90 6.14
CA VAL A 487 22.35 13.88 7.60
C VAL A 487 22.06 15.29 8.14
N GLN A 488 22.70 16.33 7.61
CA GLN A 488 22.41 17.69 8.02
C GLN A 488 20.96 18.09 7.69
N ALA A 489 20.51 17.82 6.48
CA ALA A 489 19.11 18.05 6.10
C ALA A 489 18.11 17.24 6.95
N PHE A 490 18.47 16.02 7.34
CA PHE A 490 17.66 15.21 8.25
C PHE A 490 17.46 15.91 9.61
N LYS A 491 18.54 16.46 10.18
CA LYS A 491 18.49 17.24 11.44
C LYS A 491 17.59 18.46 11.28
N ASP A 492 17.72 19.18 10.17
CA ASP A 492 16.91 20.37 9.89
C ASP A 492 15.43 20.02 9.74
N LYS A 493 15.10 18.91 9.08
CA LYS A 493 13.73 18.43 8.99
C LYS A 493 13.16 18.07 10.36
N LEU A 494 13.91 17.36 11.21
CA LEU A 494 13.52 17.04 12.60
C LEU A 494 13.26 18.29 13.44
N ARG A 495 14.05 19.37 13.24
CA ARG A 495 13.82 20.69 13.86
C ARG A 495 12.50 21.30 13.40
N GLN A 496 12.25 21.31 12.09
CA GLN A 496 11.02 21.88 11.52
C GLN A 496 9.76 21.18 12.04
N ILE A 497 9.80 19.86 12.21
CA ILE A 497 8.68 19.11 12.79
C ILE A 497 8.64 19.15 14.33
N GLY A 498 9.52 19.90 14.99
CA GLY A 498 9.49 20.11 16.43
C GLY A 498 9.88 18.90 17.29
N PHE A 499 10.53 17.89 16.70
CA PHE A 499 11.04 16.72 17.44
C PHE A 499 12.47 16.91 17.96
N TYR A 500 13.16 17.96 17.51
CA TYR A 500 14.54 18.26 17.86
C TYR A 500 14.71 19.72 18.28
N THR A 501 15.36 19.94 19.43
CA THR A 501 15.67 21.27 19.98
C THR A 501 17.16 21.37 20.27
N ASP A 502 17.85 22.35 19.68
CA ASP A 502 19.23 22.68 20.04
C ASP A 502 19.22 23.54 21.30
N MET A 503 19.66 22.98 22.42
CA MET A 503 19.80 23.74 23.67
C MET A 503 21.27 24.06 24.01
N SER A 504 22.27 23.65 23.20
CA SER A 504 23.68 24.11 23.24
C SER A 504 24.57 23.24 22.34
N ASP A 505 25.80 23.69 22.03
CA ASP A 505 26.86 22.97 21.27
C ASP A 505 27.29 21.60 21.84
N ALA A 506 26.80 21.21 23.03
CA ALA A 506 27.08 19.90 23.60
C ALA A 506 26.16 18.81 22.98
N CYS A 507 26.77 17.87 22.24
CA CYS A 507 26.12 16.69 21.63
C CYS A 507 25.18 15.90 22.57
N ILE A 508 25.42 15.95 23.89
CA ILE A 508 24.60 15.27 24.92
C ILE A 508 23.18 15.87 25.05
N LEU A 509 22.97 17.13 24.67
CA LEU A 509 21.70 17.85 24.81
C LEU A 509 20.80 17.77 23.55
N GLN A 510 21.31 17.19 22.46
CA GLN A 510 20.66 17.03 21.16
C GLN A 510 19.80 15.76 21.09
N LYS A 511 18.71 15.71 21.86
CA LYS A 511 17.83 14.53 21.96
C LYS A 511 16.50 14.72 21.26
N ILE A 512 16.07 13.67 20.55
CA ILE A 512 14.73 13.59 19.97
C ILE A 512 13.73 13.43 21.10
N ARG A 513 12.79 14.39 21.19
CA ARG A 513 11.76 14.42 22.23
C ARG A 513 10.45 13.85 21.69
N PRO A 514 9.87 12.84 22.35
CA PRO A 514 8.55 12.33 21.99
C PRO A 514 7.50 13.42 22.21
N ARG A 515 6.61 13.63 21.24
CA ARG A 515 5.48 14.56 21.40
C ARG A 515 4.49 14.10 22.47
N TYR A 516 4.28 12.79 22.53
CA TYR A 516 3.43 12.13 23.51
C TYR A 516 4.25 11.13 24.32
N LYS A 517 4.30 11.30 25.64
CA LYS A 517 4.91 10.33 26.57
C LYS A 517 3.86 9.30 26.93
N LEU A 518 4.19 8.00 26.84
CA LEU A 518 3.34 6.90 27.32
C LEU A 518 3.30 6.84 28.84
#